data_AF-A0A257LU14-F1
#
_entry.id   AF-A0A257LU14-F1
#
_cell.length_a   1.000
_cell.length_b   1.000
_cell.length_c   1.000
_cell.angle_alpha   90.00
_cell.angle_beta   90.00
_cell.angle_gamma   90.00
#
_symmetry.space_group_name_H-M   'P 1'
#
loop_
_entity.id
_entity.type
_entity.pdbx_description
1 polymer ?
#
loop_
_entity_poly.entity_id
_entity_poly.type
_entity_poly.pdbx_seq_one_letter_code
_entity_poly.pdbx_strand_id
1 'polypeptide(L)'
;MGFERVVMILENKGATFETSLFTGIIQAVEETVGKGYEDDVKSFRIIADHIRALVFTVTEGVFPSNEGRGYVVRRLIRRAVWAGYNLGVKEPFLYRLIGAVINSLKEAYP
;
A
#
# COMPACT_ATOMS: atom_id res chain seq x y z
N MET A 1 -9.32 -14.05 -13.78
CA MET A 1 -8.06 -14.01 -12.98
C MET A 1 -7.74 -12.56 -12.66
N GLY A 2 -7.23 -12.25 -11.46
CA GLY A 2 -6.82 -10.88 -11.11
C GLY A 2 -5.51 -10.49 -11.78
N PHE A 3 -5.39 -9.24 -12.23
CA PHE A 3 -4.24 -8.74 -13.01
C PHE A 3 -2.91 -8.98 -12.27
N GLU A 4 -2.88 -8.69 -10.98
CA GLU A 4 -1.66 -8.80 -10.18
C GLU A 4 -1.21 -10.26 -10.01
N ARG A 5 -2.15 -11.22 -10.06
CA ARG A 5 -1.80 -12.66 -10.08
C ARG A 5 -1.30 -13.11 -11.45
N VAL A 6 -1.82 -12.53 -12.54
CA VAL A 6 -1.31 -12.82 -13.89
C VAL A 6 0.13 -12.32 -14.01
N VAL A 7 0.41 -11.09 -13.58
CA VAL A 7 1.77 -10.53 -13.55
C VAL A 7 2.70 -11.37 -12.68
N MET A 8 2.26 -11.82 -11.51
CA MET A 8 3.04 -12.73 -10.66
C MET A 8 3.48 -14.01 -11.38
N ILE A 9 2.59 -14.62 -12.16
CA ILE A 9 2.90 -15.81 -12.96
C ILE A 9 3.87 -15.47 -14.09
N LEU A 10 3.65 -14.36 -14.81
CA LEU A 10 4.50 -13.94 -15.93
C LEU A 10 5.92 -13.56 -15.49
N GLU A 11 6.06 -12.97 -14.31
CA GLU A 11 7.34 -12.58 -13.72
C GLU A 11 8.00 -13.70 -12.90
N ASN A 12 7.38 -14.89 -12.84
CA ASN A 12 7.85 -16.04 -12.09
C ASN A 12 8.12 -15.72 -10.60
N LYS A 13 7.18 -15.04 -9.94
CA LYS A 13 7.25 -14.64 -8.53
C LYS A 13 6.41 -15.53 -7.62
N GLY A 14 6.83 -15.67 -6.35
CA GLY A 14 6.13 -16.47 -5.35
C GLY A 14 4.93 -15.76 -4.73
N ALA A 15 4.94 -14.43 -4.76
CA ALA A 15 3.85 -13.61 -4.25
C ALA A 15 3.62 -12.36 -5.10
N THR A 16 2.38 -11.87 -5.07
CA THR A 16 1.97 -10.65 -5.78
C THR A 16 2.78 -9.41 -5.36
N PHE A 17 3.20 -9.34 -4.10
CA PHE A 17 3.97 -8.22 -3.56
C PHE A 17 5.43 -8.19 -4.01
N GLU A 18 5.92 -9.26 -4.65
CA GLU A 18 7.27 -9.36 -5.21
C GLU A 18 7.31 -8.95 -6.70
N THR A 19 6.16 -8.59 -7.26
CA THR A 19 6.04 -8.19 -8.67
C THR A 19 6.42 -6.73 -8.87
N SER A 20 6.71 -6.37 -10.12
CA SER A 20 6.96 -4.99 -10.53
C SER A 20 5.86 -3.99 -10.11
N LEU A 21 4.63 -4.47 -9.90
CA LEU A 21 3.49 -3.66 -9.44
C LEU A 21 3.56 -3.22 -7.97
N PHE A 22 4.42 -3.85 -7.17
CA PHE A 22 4.50 -3.62 -5.72
C PHE A 22 5.90 -3.32 -5.22
N THR A 23 6.95 -3.81 -5.88
CA THR A 23 8.34 -3.65 -5.41
C THR A 23 8.72 -2.19 -5.16
N GLY A 24 8.34 -1.26 -6.04
CA GLY A 24 8.60 0.17 -5.83
C GLY A 24 7.87 0.75 -4.61
N ILE A 25 6.67 0.26 -4.29
CA ILE A 25 5.92 0.67 -3.09
C ILE A 25 6.55 0.05 -1.84
N ILE A 26 6.92 -1.24 -1.89
CA ILE A 26 7.58 -1.93 -0.78
C ILE A 26 8.89 -1.23 -0.43
N GLN A 27 9.71 -0.89 -1.42
CA GLN A 27 10.96 -0.15 -1.21
C GLN A 27 10.70 1.21 -0.54
N ALA A 28 9.69 1.96 -0.99
CA ALA A 28 9.32 3.22 -0.35
C ALA A 28 8.85 3.02 1.11
N VAL A 29 8.20 1.89 1.42
CA VAL A 29 7.86 1.53 2.80
C VAL A 29 9.15 1.27 3.59
N GLU A 30 10.10 0.49 3.07
CA GLU A 30 11.39 0.19 3.73
C GLU A 30 12.13 1.48 4.11
N GLU A 31 12.25 2.41 3.15
CA GLU A 31 12.86 3.72 3.35
C GLU A 31 12.12 4.57 4.39
N THR A 32 10.79 4.50 4.39
CA THR A 32 9.95 5.29 5.30
C THR A 32 9.97 4.75 6.73
N VAL A 33 10.02 3.44 6.91
CA VAL A 33 9.95 2.79 8.24
C VAL A 33 11.32 2.46 8.83
N GLY A 34 12.38 2.43 8.00
CA GLY A 34 13.74 2.10 8.41
C GLY A 34 13.93 0.62 8.75
N LYS A 35 13.15 -0.28 8.15
CA LYS A 35 13.21 -1.74 8.33
C LYS A 35 13.15 -2.43 6.98
N GLY A 36 13.64 -3.68 6.91
CA GLY A 36 13.54 -4.50 5.72
C GLY A 36 12.19 -5.20 5.62
N TYR A 37 11.77 -5.51 4.39
CA TYR A 37 10.54 -6.24 4.10
C TYR A 37 10.44 -7.57 4.85
N GLU A 38 11.55 -8.30 4.96
CA GLU A 38 11.62 -9.60 5.64
C GLU A 38 11.48 -9.51 7.16
N ASP A 39 11.67 -8.32 7.77
CA ASP A 39 11.55 -8.14 9.23
C ASP A 39 10.09 -8.32 9.70
N ASP A 40 9.12 -7.94 8.86
CA ASP A 40 7.68 -8.18 9.08
C ASP A 40 6.91 -8.08 7.75
N VAL A 41 7.05 -9.14 6.95
CA VAL A 41 6.38 -9.29 5.64
C VAL A 41 4.88 -8.94 5.71
N LYS A 42 4.21 -9.29 6.80
CA LYS A 42 2.77 -9.06 6.96
C LYS A 42 2.46 -7.57 7.07
N SER A 43 3.20 -6.82 7.89
CA SER A 43 2.99 -5.38 8.05
C SER A 43 3.29 -4.62 6.76
N PHE A 44 4.36 -4.98 6.05
CA PHE A 44 4.69 -4.40 4.75
C PHE A 44 3.59 -4.62 3.70
N ARG A 45 3.09 -5.86 3.58
CA ARG A 45 1.99 -6.19 2.66
C ARG A 45 0.72 -5.42 2.99
N ILE A 46 0.39 -5.29 4.28
CA ILE A 46 -0.75 -4.49 4.73
C ILE A 46 -0.58 -3.03 4.32
N ILE A 47 0.58 -2.42 4.57
CA ILE A 47 0.82 -1.01 4.25
C ILE A 47 0.71 -0.79 2.73
N ALA A 48 1.39 -1.61 1.93
CA ALA A 48 1.45 -1.46 0.47
C ALA A 48 0.08 -1.64 -0.21
N ASP A 49 -0.69 -2.63 0.20
CA ASP A 49 -2.05 -2.86 -0.34
C ASP A 49 -3.00 -1.72 0.07
N HIS A 50 -2.97 -1.35 1.35
CA HIS A 50 -3.85 -0.32 1.87
C HIS A 50 -3.55 1.07 1.29
N ILE A 51 -2.28 1.45 1.11
CA ILE A 51 -1.97 2.77 0.53
C ILE A 51 -2.45 2.86 -0.93
N ARG A 52 -2.34 1.79 -1.72
CA ARG A 52 -2.91 1.75 -3.08
C ARG A 52 -4.43 2.00 -3.03
N ALA A 53 -5.14 1.25 -2.20
CA ALA A 53 -6.59 1.42 -2.06
C ALA A 53 -6.97 2.84 -1.59
N LEU A 54 -6.20 3.42 -0.67
CA LEU A 54 -6.43 4.77 -0.17
C LEU A 54 -6.24 5.85 -1.23
N VAL A 55 -5.19 5.75 -2.04
CA VAL A 55 -4.93 6.72 -3.12
C VAL A 55 -6.11 6.73 -4.10
N PHE A 56 -6.55 5.57 -4.59
CA PHE A 56 -7.69 5.52 -5.53
C PHE A 56 -9.00 6.01 -4.90
N THR A 57 -9.33 5.54 -3.69
CA THR A 57 -10.61 5.91 -3.06
C THR A 57 -10.71 7.40 -2.76
N VAL A 58 -9.61 8.03 -2.34
CA VAL A 58 -9.58 9.48 -2.11
C VAL A 58 -9.69 10.25 -3.43
N THR A 59 -9.05 9.79 -4.50
CA THR A 59 -9.18 10.38 -5.85
C THR A 59 -10.62 10.34 -6.37
N GLU A 60 -11.41 9.32 -5.99
CA GLU A 60 -12.84 9.22 -6.29
C GLU A 60 -13.75 10.05 -5.35
N GLY A 61 -13.18 10.88 -4.48
CA GLY A 61 -13.92 11.73 -3.55
C GLY A 61 -14.49 10.99 -2.33
N VAL A 62 -14.01 9.77 -2.03
CA VAL A 62 -14.42 9.03 -0.83
C VAL A 62 -13.48 9.37 0.32
N PHE A 63 -13.97 10.19 1.25
CA PHE A 63 -13.23 10.59 2.44
C PHE A 63 -13.59 9.76 3.68
N PRO A 64 -12.71 9.66 4.69
CA PRO A 64 -12.99 8.94 5.92
C PRO A 64 -14.25 9.47 6.63
N SER A 65 -15.16 8.57 7.01
CA SER A 65 -16.41 8.91 7.72
C SER A 65 -16.81 7.80 8.72
N ASN A 66 -17.90 8.00 9.46
CA ASN A 66 -18.40 7.02 10.43
C ASN A 66 -19.22 5.88 9.78
N GLU A 67 -19.60 6.01 8.51
CA GLU A 67 -20.54 5.09 7.85
C GLU A 67 -20.22 4.86 6.36
N GLY A 68 -20.88 3.85 5.77
CA GLY A 68 -20.77 3.55 4.34
C GLY A 68 -19.32 3.37 3.84
N ARG A 69 -19.02 3.93 2.66
CA ARG A 69 -17.69 3.83 2.04
C ARG A 69 -16.61 4.58 2.84
N GLY A 70 -16.95 5.70 3.46
CA GLY A 70 -15.99 6.45 4.28
C GLY A 70 -15.57 5.70 5.55
N TYR A 71 -16.44 4.86 6.12
CA TYR A 71 -16.07 3.94 7.21
C TYR A 71 -15.00 2.92 6.76
N VAL A 72 -15.13 2.39 5.55
CA VAL A 72 -14.13 1.48 4.97
C VAL A 72 -12.80 2.19 4.79
N VAL A 73 -12.78 3.39 4.21
CA VAL A 73 -11.56 4.20 4.04
C VAL A 73 -10.89 4.45 5.40
N ARG A 74 -11.67 4.86 6.41
CA ARG A 74 -11.15 5.03 7.78
C ARG A 74 -10.50 3.76 8.32
N ARG A 75 -11.12 2.59 8.10
CA ARG A 75 -10.59 1.30 8.55
C ARG A 75 -9.30 0.94 7.82
N LEU A 76 -9.20 1.23 6.53
CA LEU A 76 -7.99 1.04 5.75
C LEU A 76 -6.83 1.88 6.30
N ILE A 77 -7.07 3.18 6.55
CA ILE A 77 -6.07 4.08 7.17
C ILE A 77 -5.60 3.51 8.50
N ARG A 78 -6.54 3.21 9.41
CA ARG A 78 -6.20 2.73 10.76
C ARG A 78 -5.37 1.45 10.73
N ARG A 79 -5.70 0.52 9.84
CA ARG A 79 -4.97 -0.75 9.72
C ARG A 79 -3.56 -0.56 9.15
N ALA A 80 -3.37 0.33 8.17
CA ALA A 80 -2.05 0.66 7.64
C ALA A 80 -1.18 1.41 8.67
N VAL A 81 -1.77 2.37 9.40
CA VAL A 81 -1.09 3.07 10.50
C VAL A 81 -0.69 2.08 11.60
N TRP A 82 -1.58 1.16 11.98
CA TRP A 82 -1.27 0.16 13.00
C TRP A 82 -0.12 -0.77 12.58
N ALA A 83 -0.09 -1.20 11.31
CA ALA A 83 1.02 -1.97 10.78
C ALA A 83 2.36 -1.20 10.88
N GLY A 84 2.37 0.09 10.50
CA GLY A 84 3.56 0.94 10.67
C GLY A 84 3.94 1.16 12.15
N TYR A 85 2.94 1.26 13.04
CA TYR A 85 3.19 1.39 14.47
C TYR A 85 3.87 0.16 15.08
N ASN A 86 3.49 -1.05 14.63
CA ASN A 86 4.15 -2.30 15.01
C ASN A 86 5.58 -2.40 14.45
N LEU A 87 5.82 -1.77 13.30
CA LEU A 87 7.16 -1.58 12.75
C LEU A 87 7.97 -0.52 13.53
N GLY A 88 7.37 0.21 14.46
CA GLY A 88 8.05 1.19 15.32
C GLY A 88 7.89 2.65 14.88
N VAL A 89 7.17 2.91 13.78
CA VAL A 89 6.89 4.27 13.31
C VAL A 89 5.85 4.93 14.21
N LYS A 90 6.21 6.08 14.81
CA LYS A 90 5.33 6.82 15.73
C LYS A 90 4.69 8.05 15.09
N GLU A 91 5.26 8.53 14.00
CA GLU A 91 4.80 9.72 13.28
C GLU A 91 3.90 9.35 12.08
N PRO A 92 3.01 10.26 11.62
CA PRO A 92 2.28 10.07 10.39
C PRO A 92 3.22 9.85 9.20
N PHE A 93 3.04 8.74 8.46
CA PHE A 93 3.96 8.35 7.39
C PHE A 93 3.28 8.02 6.07
N LEU A 94 1.99 7.66 6.06
CA LEU A 94 1.29 7.19 4.85
C LEU A 94 1.32 8.20 3.69
N TYR A 95 1.28 9.51 3.97
CA TYR A 95 1.34 10.53 2.93
C TYR A 95 2.65 10.51 2.14
N ARG A 96 3.75 10.03 2.74
CA ARG A 96 5.07 9.91 2.09
C ARG A 96 5.08 8.83 1.02
N LEU A 97 4.19 7.84 1.13
CA LEU A 97 4.07 6.71 0.20
C LEU A 97 3.20 7.02 -1.03
N ILE A 98 2.46 8.14 -1.01
CA ILE A 98 1.54 8.51 -2.12
C ILE A 98 2.30 8.63 -3.44
N GLY A 99 3.48 9.26 -3.43
CA GLY A 99 4.31 9.42 -4.63
C GLY A 99 4.73 8.09 -5.24
N ALA A 100 5.03 7.08 -4.42
CA ALA A 100 5.39 5.73 -4.89
C ALA A 100 4.21 5.06 -5.59
N VAL A 101 3.00 5.19 -5.05
CA VAL A 101 1.77 4.67 -5.66
C VAL A 101 1.49 5.36 -7.00
N ILE A 102 1.55 6.69 -7.06
CA ILE A 102 1.31 7.44 -8.28
C ILE A 102 2.33 7.05 -9.34
N ASN A 103 3.62 6.99 -9.00
CA ASN A 103 4.66 6.60 -9.95
C ASN A 103 4.46 5.19 -10.51
N SER A 104 3.95 4.26 -9.71
CA SER A 104 3.68 2.89 -10.14
C SER A 104 2.49 2.76 -11.11
N LEU A 105 1.57 3.73 -11.14
CA LEU A 105 0.27 3.56 -11.81
C LEU A 105 -0.11 4.70 -12.77
N LYS A 106 0.65 5.81 -12.80
CA LYS A 106 0.37 7.01 -13.61
C LYS A 106 0.23 6.77 -15.11
N GLU A 107 0.88 5.74 -15.66
CA GLU A 107 0.77 5.44 -17.10
C GLU A 107 -0.61 4.85 -17.43
N ALA A 108 -1.17 4.04 -16.54
CA ALA A 108 -2.49 3.44 -16.72
C ALA A 108 -3.62 4.36 -16.22
N TYR A 109 -3.33 5.23 -15.25
CA TYR A 109 -4.28 6.16 -14.62
C TYR A 109 -3.66 7.58 -14.57
N PRO A 110 -3.77 8.37 -15.65
CA PRO A 110 -3.17 9.70 -15.76
C PRO A 110 -3.87 10.78 -14.92
#